data_AF-A0AAW7ED74-F1
#
_entry.id   AF-A0AAW7ED74-F1
#
_cell.length_a   1.000
_cell.length_b   1.000
_cell.length_c   1.000
_cell.angle_alpha   90.00
_cell.angle_beta   90.00
_cell.angle_gamma   90.00
#
_symmetry.space_group_name_H-M   'P 1'
#
loop_
_entity.id
_entity.type
_entity.pdbx_description
1 polymer ?
#
loop_
_entity_poly.entity_id
_entity_poly.type
_entity_poly.pdbx_seq_one_letter_code
_entity_poly.pdbx_strand_id
1 'polypeptide(L)'
;MELESTEDFLIGDTVVLDTAVLSATLKPFEGIYNVLEVYENTVCVLIELGTLTLNKKFVRHATVAELHAKRRLTEAEHAVAEVS
;
A
#
# COMPACT_ATOMS: atom_id res chain seq x y z
N MET A 1 21.68 -22.69 -2.75
CA MET A 1 20.24 -22.59 -3.06
C MET A 1 19.85 -21.23 -2.52
N GLU A 2 19.93 -20.23 -3.38
CA GLU A 2 19.56 -18.86 -2.99
C GLU A 2 18.06 -18.89 -2.77
N LEU A 3 17.63 -18.63 -1.54
CA LEU A 3 16.23 -18.34 -1.27
C LEU A 3 15.97 -17.03 -2.00
N GLU A 4 15.51 -17.12 -3.24
CA GLU A 4 14.75 -16.04 -3.84
C GLU A 4 13.60 -15.81 -2.87
N SER A 5 13.75 -14.83 -1.98
CA SER A 5 12.67 -14.30 -1.19
C SER A 5 11.74 -13.63 -2.19
N THR A 6 10.92 -14.44 -2.86
CA THR A 6 9.69 -13.96 -3.45
C THR A 6 8.92 -13.45 -2.25
N GLU A 7 8.96 -12.13 -2.04
CA GLU A 7 8.22 -11.45 -0.99
C GLU A 7 6.74 -11.68 -1.29
N ASP A 8 6.22 -12.84 -0.89
CA ASP A 8 4.83 -13.19 -1.05
C ASP A 8 4.02 -12.26 -0.14
N PHE A 9 3.33 -11.33 -0.77
CA PHE A 9 2.35 -10.49 -0.10
C PHE A 9 1.32 -11.35 0.60
N LEU A 10 0.90 -10.92 1.78
CA LEU A 10 -0.19 -11.52 2.53
C LEU A 10 -1.38 -10.56 2.60
N ILE A 11 -2.58 -11.11 2.80
CA ILE A 11 -3.77 -10.31 3.06
C ILE A 11 -3.56 -9.54 4.37
N GLY A 12 -3.82 -8.22 4.33
CA GLY A 12 -3.55 -7.31 5.44
C GLY A 12 -2.15 -6.66 5.38
N ASP A 13 -1.26 -7.10 4.50
CA ASP A 13 0.02 -6.45 4.32
C ASP A 13 -0.17 -5.00 3.89
N THR A 14 0.72 -4.16 4.40
CA THR A 14 0.75 -2.74 4.09
C THR A 14 1.80 -2.50 3.00
N VAL A 15 1.35 -2.00 1.85
CA VAL A 15 2.15 -1.94 0.62
C VAL A 15 2.11 -0.55 -0.01
N VAL A 16 3.11 -0.27 -0.84
CA VAL A 16 3.22 0.93 -1.64
C VAL A 16 3.17 0.54 -3.10
N LEU A 17 2.44 1.33 -3.90
CA LEU A 17 2.33 1.10 -5.34
C LEU A 17 3.39 1.93 -6.05
N ASP A 18 4.05 1.34 -7.04
CA ASP A 18 4.96 2.07 -7.90
C ASP A 18 4.14 2.90 -8.91
N THR A 19 4.10 4.20 -8.68
CA THR A 19 3.25 5.16 -9.39
C THR A 19 3.69 5.44 -10.83
N ALA A 20 4.90 4.99 -11.22
CA ALA A 20 5.43 5.22 -12.56
C ALA A 20 4.50 4.62 -13.65
N VAL A 21 3.80 3.53 -13.34
CA VAL A 21 2.97 2.80 -14.29
C VAL A 21 1.52 3.30 -14.35
N LEU A 22 1.03 3.94 -13.29
CA LEU A 22 -0.36 4.43 -13.18
C LEU A 22 -0.54 5.89 -13.65
N SER A 23 0.56 6.59 -13.93
CA SER A 23 0.64 8.03 -14.20
C SER A 23 -0.04 8.51 -15.49
N ALA A 24 -0.55 7.62 -16.34
CA ALA A 24 -1.18 8.00 -17.61
C ALA A 24 -2.67 8.40 -17.49
N THR A 25 -3.34 8.12 -16.36
CA THR A 25 -4.82 8.32 -16.28
C THR A 25 -5.30 8.80 -14.92
N LEU A 26 -4.54 8.60 -13.85
CA LEU A 26 -4.93 8.92 -12.48
C LEU A 26 -3.80 9.70 -11.80
N LYS A 27 -4.16 10.66 -10.94
CA LYS A 27 -3.21 11.38 -10.07
C LYS A 27 -2.26 10.36 -9.43
N PRO A 28 -0.95 10.63 -9.32
CA PRO A 28 -0.02 9.66 -8.77
C PRO A 28 -0.56 9.11 -7.44
N PHE A 29 -0.70 7.79 -7.38
CA PHE A 29 -1.14 7.07 -6.18
C PHE A 29 -0.02 7.08 -5.14
N GLU A 30 0.31 8.25 -4.63
CA GLU A 30 1.24 8.41 -3.52
C GLU A 30 0.50 8.04 -2.24
N GLY A 31 0.71 6.81 -1.79
CA GLY A 31 -0.01 6.30 -0.65
C GLY A 31 0.45 4.92 -0.21
N ILE A 32 0.01 4.58 0.99
CA ILE A 32 0.24 3.28 1.61
C ILE A 32 -1.11 2.58 1.72
N TYR A 33 -1.22 1.44 1.06
CA TYR A 33 -2.46 0.70 0.88
C TYR A 33 -2.40 -0.64 1.60
N ASN A 34 -3.57 -1.19 1.91
CA ASN A 34 -3.68 -2.51 2.51
C ASN A 34 -4.06 -3.52 1.43
N VAL A 35 -3.37 -4.66 1.43
CA VAL A 35 -3.71 -5.80 0.58
C VAL A 35 -5.01 -6.43 1.08
N LEU A 36 -5.98 -6.54 0.19
CA LEU A 36 -7.26 -7.21 0.43
C LEU A 36 -7.23 -8.66 -0.01
N GLU A 37 -6.63 -8.92 -1.17
CA GLU A 37 -6.56 -10.25 -1.77
C GLU A 37 -5.22 -10.43 -2.48
N VAL A 38 -4.72 -11.65 -2.45
CA VAL A 38 -3.47 -12.05 -3.11
C VAL A 38 -3.78 -13.16 -4.09
N TYR A 39 -3.37 -12.95 -5.33
CA TYR A 39 -3.43 -13.93 -6.41
C TYR A 39 -2.01 -14.35 -6.78
N GLU A 40 -1.88 -15.32 -7.70
CA GLU A 40 -0.57 -15.84 -8.11
C GLU A 40 0.41 -14.72 -8.52
N ASN A 41 -0.02 -13.84 -9.44
CA ASN A 41 0.82 -12.79 -10.01
C ASN A 41 0.35 -11.35 -9.73
N THR A 42 -0.80 -11.21 -9.06
CA THR A 42 -1.42 -9.91 -8.79
C THR A 42 -1.83 -9.79 -7.33
N VAL A 43 -1.98 -8.56 -6.87
CA VAL A 43 -2.54 -8.23 -5.56
C VAL A 43 -3.65 -7.21 -5.75
N CYS A 44 -4.68 -7.32 -4.93
CA CYS A 44 -5.78 -6.38 -4.85
C CYS A 44 -5.60 -5.52 -3.61
N VAL A 45 -5.62 -4.20 -3.77
CA VAL A 45 -5.48 -3.23 -2.68
C VAL A 45 -6.69 -2.32 -2.60
N LEU A 46 -7.01 -1.86 -1.38
CA LEU A 46 -8.04 -0.86 -1.17
C LEU A 46 -7.46 0.54 -1.41
N ILE A 47 -8.07 1.30 -2.33
CA ILE A 47 -7.80 2.70 -2.60
C ILE A 47 -9.03 3.56 -2.27
N GLU A 48 -8.88 4.88 -2.18
CA GLU A 48 -10.01 5.78 -1.85
C GLU A 48 -11.20 5.67 -2.82
N LEU A 49 -10.94 5.33 -4.08
CA LEU A 49 -11.94 5.18 -5.14
C LEU A 49 -12.51 3.75 -5.28
N GLY A 50 -12.11 2.81 -4.43
CA GLY A 50 -12.54 1.41 -4.50
C GLY A 50 -11.37 0.43 -4.41
N THR A 51 -11.37 -0.62 -5.21
CA THR A 51 -10.30 -1.64 -5.20
C THR A 51 -9.47 -1.56 -6.48
N LEU A 52 -8.16 -1.71 -6.34
CA LEU A 52 -7.22 -1.75 -7.46
C LEU A 52 -6.48 -3.08 -7.47
N THR A 53 -6.61 -3.84 -8.57
CA THR A 53 -5.83 -5.06 -8.79
C THR A 53 -4.66 -4.76 -9.74
N LEU A 54 -3.45 -5.08 -9.32
CA LEU A 54 -2.23 -4.82 -10.08
C LEU A 54 -1.22 -5.94 -9.93
N ASN A 55 -0.27 -6.02 -10.86
CA ASN A 55 0.77 -7.05 -10.84
C ASN A 55 1.72 -6.83 -9.65
N LYS A 56 2.12 -7.91 -8.98
CA LYS A 56 3.04 -7.89 -7.83
C LYS A 56 4.34 -7.11 -8.11
N LYS A 57 4.82 -7.06 -9.36
CA LYS A 57 6.02 -6.28 -9.75
C LYS A 57 5.90 -4.76 -9.59
N PHE A 58 4.67 -4.26 -9.45
CA PHE A 58 4.38 -2.84 -9.25
C PHE A 58 4.01 -2.53 -7.80
N VAL A 59 4.21 -3.49 -6.91
CA VAL A 59 3.90 -3.39 -5.49
C VAL A 59 5.14 -3.76 -4.71
N ARG A 60 5.39 -3.04 -3.63
CA ARG A 60 6.43 -3.36 -2.66
C ARG A 60 5.89 -3.23 -1.25
N HIS A 61 6.46 -3.94 -0.30
CA HIS A 61 6.17 -3.71 1.11
C HIS A 61 6.48 -2.26 1.50
N ALA A 62 5.62 -1.70 2.34
CA ALA A 62 5.87 -0.39 2.91
C ALA A 62 7.09 -0.45 3.84
N THR A 63 7.97 0.53 3.75
CA THR A 63 9.12 0.63 4.65
C THR A 63 8.66 1.05 6.05
N VAL A 64 9.50 0.78 7.06
CA VAL A 64 9.23 1.20 8.45
C VAL A 64 9.02 2.72 8.55
N ALA A 65 9.76 3.50 7.75
CA ALA A 65 9.62 4.96 7.72
C ALA A 65 8.24 5.40 7.20
N GLU A 66 7.75 4.76 6.13
CA GLU A 66 6.44 5.00 5.55
C GLU A 66 5.31 4.60 6.52
N LEU A 67 5.42 3.43 7.14
CA LEU A 67 4.48 2.97 8.17
C LEU A 67 4.43 3.94 9.36
N HIS A 68 5.59 4.39 9.83
CA HIS A 68 5.68 5.34 10.94
C HIS A 68 5.11 6.71 10.57
N ALA A 69 5.30 7.18 9.33
CA ALA A 69 4.70 8.42 8.85
C ALA A 69 3.16 8.34 8.84
N LYS A 70 2.59 7.22 8.37
CA LYS A 70 1.14 6.96 8.42
C LYS A 70 0.60 6.97 9.85
N ARG A 71 1.29 6.28 10.78
CA ARG A 71 0.89 6.25 12.20
C ARG A 71 0.85 7.65 12.80
N ARG A 72 1.90 8.45 12.59
CA ARG A 72 1.97 9.83 13.10
C ARG A 72 0.85 10.71 12.57
N LEU A 73 0.47 10.55 11.30
CA LEU A 73 -0.64 11.28 10.71
C LEU A 73 -1.95 10.89 11.40
N THR A 74 -2.24 9.59 11.54
CA THR A 74 -3.44 9.10 12.21
C THR A 74 -3.50 9.55 13.68
N GLU A 75 -2.37 9.54 14.40
CA GLU A 75 -2.29 10.04 15.78
C GLU A 75 -2.58 11.54 15.86
N ALA A 76 -2.07 12.34 14.91
CA ALA A 76 -2.36 13.77 14.83
C ALA A 76 -3.84 14.04 14.50
N GLU A 77 -4.45 13.26 13.59
CA GLU A 77 -5.87 13.36 13.26
C GLU A 77 -6.76 13.01 14.46
N HIS A 78 -6.43 11.94 15.19
CA HIS A 78 -7.15 11.54 16.40
C HIS A 78 -7.07 12.63 17.47
N ALA A 79 -5.87 13.19 17.70
CA ALA A 79 -5.66 14.24 18.69
C ALA A 79 -6.44 15.53 18.38
N VAL A 80 -6.71 15.84 17.11
CA VAL A 80 -7.55 16.99 16.72
C VAL A 80 -9.04 16.70 16.96
N ALA A 81 -9.48 15.46 16.76
CA ALA A 81 -10.87 15.07 16.95
C ALA A 81 -11.31 15.05 18.43
N GLU A 82 -10.40 14.80 19.37
CA GLU A 82 -10.69 14.74 20.81
C GLU A 82 -10.80 16.11 21.50
N VAL A 83 -10.48 17.21 20.81
CA VAL A 83 -10.44 18.58 21.39
C VAL A 83 -11.67 19.43 21.00
N SER A 84 -12.71 18.83 20.42
CA SER A 84 -13.98 19.51 20.06
C SER A 84 -15.14 19.19 21.00
#